data_AF-A0AAJ1SQR6-F1
#
_entry.id   AF-A0AAJ1SQR6-F1
#
_cell.length_a   1.000
_cell.length_b   1.000
_cell.length_c   1.000
_cell.angle_alpha   90.00
_cell.angle_beta   90.00
_cell.angle_gamma   90.00
#
_symmetry.space_group_name_H-M   'P 1'
#
loop_
_entity.id
_entity.type
_entity.pdbx_description
1 polymer ?
#
loop_
_entity_poly.entity_id
_entity_poly.type
_entity_poly.pdbx_seq_one_letter_code
_entity_poly.pdbx_strand_id
1 'polypeptide(L)'
;MQIDTMTIDNEANTTLTVYLHEEKPEFHRIDKRPFILVIPGGGYGFCSEREAEPIALKFAAEGYHTGVLRYHVGEHRDFHKALADAEKSMDLIALLAEKAKIDQTKIAVIGFSAGGHLAAALS
;
A
#
# COMPACT_ATOMS: atom_id res chain seq x y z
N MET A 1 15.45 -6.85 -1.52
CA MET A 1 14.19 -6.15 -1.23
C MET A 1 13.44 -7.00 -0.23
N GLN A 2 12.97 -6.39 0.86
CA GLN A 2 12.16 -7.06 1.86
C GLN A 2 10.69 -6.95 1.46
N ILE A 3 9.96 -8.07 1.56
CA ILE A 3 8.53 -8.13 1.24
C ILE A 3 7.83 -8.70 2.47
N ASP A 4 6.91 -7.93 3.03
CA ASP A 4 6.12 -8.33 4.20
C ASP A 4 4.64 -8.17 3.90
N THR A 5 3.82 -9.12 4.34
CA THR A 5 2.36 -9.02 4.26
C THR A 5 1.76 -8.99 5.65
N MET A 6 0.95 -7.97 5.92
CA MET A 6 0.22 -7.79 7.17
C MET A 6 -1.26 -7.98 6.90
N THR A 7 -1.92 -8.85 7.65
CA THR A 7 -3.37 -8.99 7.61
C THR A 7 -4.02 -7.84 8.37
N ILE A 8 -4.99 -7.18 7.73
CA ILE A 8 -5.76 -6.06 8.29
C ILE A 8 -7.04 -6.59 8.93
N ASP A 9 -7.76 -7.45 8.22
CA ASP A 9 -8.96 -8.17 8.67
C ASP A 9 -8.86 -9.64 8.24
N ASN A 10 -9.02 -10.57 9.20
CA ASN A 10 -8.90 -12.00 8.94
C ASN A 10 -10.15 -12.60 8.26
N GLU A 11 -11.33 -12.05 8.55
CA GLU A 11 -12.60 -12.57 8.01
C GLU A 11 -12.73 -12.24 6.53
N ALA A 12 -12.45 -10.98 6.17
CA ALA A 12 -12.50 -10.50 4.79
C ALA A 12 -11.19 -10.73 4.02
N ASN A 13 -10.17 -11.31 4.65
CA ASN A 13 -8.84 -11.53 4.09
C ASN A 13 -8.23 -10.27 3.47
N THR A 14 -8.36 -9.13 4.16
CA THR A 14 -7.78 -7.86 3.72
C THR A 14 -6.34 -7.76 4.20
N THR A 15 -5.47 -7.23 3.35
CA THR A 15 -4.02 -7.26 3.57
C THR A 15 -3.32 -6.02 3.05
N LEU A 16 -2.24 -5.63 3.73
CA LEU A 16 -1.24 -4.72 3.20
C LEU A 16 0.05 -5.50 2.92
N THR A 17 0.43 -5.62 1.65
CA THR A 17 1.73 -6.17 1.26
C THR A 17 2.70 -5.03 0.96
N VAL A 18 3.79 -4.91 1.71
CA VAL A 18 4.81 -3.88 1.53
C VAL A 18 6.06 -4.42 0.86
N TYR A 19 6.69 -3.58 0.04
CA TYR A 19 7.95 -3.82 -0.67
C TYR A 19 8.93 -2.75 -0.22
N LEU A 20 9.88 -3.15 0.61
CA LEU A 20 10.82 -2.26 1.27
C LEU A 20 12.23 -2.45 0.71
N HIS A 21 12.85 -1.36 0.26
CA HIS A 21 14.27 -1.35 -0.07
C HIS A 21 15.09 -1.68 1.17
N GLU A 22 16.11 -2.52 0.98
CA GLU A 22 17.04 -2.84 2.05
C GLU A 22 18.02 -1.69 2.26
N GLU A 23 18.31 -1.40 3.51
CA GLU A 23 19.41 -0.52 3.89
C GLU A 23 20.75 -1.23 3.62
N LYS A 24 21.61 -0.59 2.83
CA LYS A 24 22.98 -1.04 2.57
C LYS A 24 23.95 0.12 2.79
N PRO A 25 25.19 -0.14 3.27
CA PRO A 25 26.19 0.92 3.47
C PRO A 25 26.45 1.77 2.21
N GLU A 26 26.33 1.16 1.02
CA GLU A 26 26.50 1.84 -0.27
C GLU A 26 25.43 2.89 -0.56
N PHE A 27 24.26 2.82 0.10
CA PHE A 27 23.16 3.77 -0.07
C PHE A 27 23.22 4.96 0.91
N HIS A 28 24.38 5.25 1.48
CA HIS A 28 24.58 6.29 2.50
C HIS A 28 24.11 7.71 2.13
N ARG A 29 23.81 7.99 0.86
CA ARG A 29 23.25 9.29 0.39
C ARG A 29 21.72 9.30 0.35
N ILE A 30 21.08 8.17 0.62
CA ILE A 30 19.64 8.00 0.68
C ILE A 30 19.30 7.76 2.15
N ASP A 31 18.87 8.83 2.84
CA ASP A 31 18.52 8.73 4.26
C ASP A 31 17.11 8.16 4.44
N LYS A 32 16.12 8.73 3.75
CA LYS A 32 14.73 8.24 3.75
C LYS A 32 14.19 8.16 2.34
N ARG A 33 13.27 7.22 2.11
CA ARG A 33 12.61 7.04 0.81
C ARG A 33 11.13 7.40 0.89
N PRO A 34 10.58 8.01 -0.16
CA PRO A 34 9.13 8.22 -0.27
C PRO A 34 8.38 6.88 -0.33
N PHE A 35 7.09 6.89 -0.01
CA PHE A 35 6.22 5.71 -0.05
C PHE A 35 5.06 5.90 -1.03
N ILE A 36 4.71 4.84 -1.76
CA ILE A 36 3.49 4.79 -2.58
C ILE A 36 2.60 3.64 -2.12
N LEU A 37 1.39 3.97 -1.65
CA LEU A 37 0.32 3.01 -1.44
C LEU A 37 -0.48 2.82 -2.74
N VAL A 38 -0.50 1.59 -3.24
CA VAL A 38 -1.27 1.17 -4.41
C VAL A 38 -2.59 0.57 -3.96
N ILE A 39 -3.69 1.10 -4.49
CA ILE A 39 -5.05 0.60 -4.27
C ILE A 39 -5.60 0.10 -5.62
N PRO A 40 -5.62 -1.22 -5.86
CA PRO A 40 -6.10 -1.79 -7.11
C PRO A 40 -7.58 -1.49 -7.36
N GLY A 41 -8.01 -1.55 -8.63
CA GLY A 41 -9.42 -1.55 -8.99
C GLY A 41 -10.07 -2.91 -8.86
N GLY A 42 -11.20 -3.09 -9.54
CA GLY A 42 -12.00 -4.32 -9.54
C GLY A 42 -13.46 -4.14 -9.11
N GLY A 43 -13.98 -2.91 -9.18
CA GLY A 43 -15.41 -2.63 -9.01
C GLY A 43 -15.97 -2.99 -7.62
N TYR A 44 -15.10 -3.03 -6.60
CA TYR A 44 -15.39 -3.60 -5.27
C TYR A 44 -15.82 -5.09 -5.29
N GLY A 45 -15.70 -5.78 -6.42
CA GLY A 45 -15.94 -7.23 -6.53
C GLY A 45 -14.69 -8.05 -6.24
N PHE A 46 -13.51 -7.51 -6.56
CA PHE A 46 -12.19 -8.10 -6.29
C PHE A 46 -11.12 -7.00 -6.31
N CYS A 47 -9.87 -7.34 -6.00
CA CYS A 47 -8.70 -6.49 -6.24
C CYS A 47 -7.95 -6.97 -7.48
N SER A 48 -7.81 -6.11 -8.49
CA SER A 48 -7.19 -6.46 -9.78
C SER A 48 -5.67 -6.64 -9.68
N GLU A 49 -5.16 -7.84 -9.95
CA GLU A 49 -3.71 -8.10 -9.98
C GLU A 49 -2.94 -7.23 -10.98
N ARG A 50 -3.61 -6.81 -12.06
CA ARG A 50 -3.01 -5.96 -13.11
C ARG A 50 -2.65 -4.56 -12.58
N GLU A 51 -3.29 -4.14 -11.50
CA GLU A 51 -3.19 -2.80 -10.90
C GLU A 51 -2.56 -2.86 -9.49
N ALA A 52 -1.96 -4.01 -9.13
CA ALA A 52 -1.43 -4.31 -7.81
C ALA A 52 0.11 -4.36 -7.83
N GLU A 53 0.70 -5.55 -7.62
CA GLU A 53 2.15 -5.76 -7.57
C GLU A 53 2.92 -5.17 -8.78
N PRO A 54 2.44 -5.28 -10.04
CA PRO A 54 3.15 -4.67 -11.18
C PRO A 54 3.35 -3.15 -11.03
N ILE A 55 2.37 -2.46 -10.44
CA ILE A 55 2.45 -1.01 -10.19
C ILE A 55 3.41 -0.73 -9.04
N ALA A 56 3.31 -1.51 -7.95
CA ALA A 56 4.21 -1.39 -6.80
C ALA A 56 5.68 -1.60 -7.22
N LEU A 57 5.98 -2.66 -7.98
CA LEU A 57 7.33 -2.94 -8.47
C LEU A 57 7.85 -1.85 -9.41
N LYS A 58 6.98 -1.23 -10.22
CA LYS A 58 7.39 -0.12 -11.08
C LYS A 58 7.88 1.08 -10.25
N PHE A 59 7.15 1.47 -9.21
CA PHE A 59 7.59 2.54 -8.33
C PHE A 59 8.76 2.15 -7.43
N ALA A 60 8.81 0.89 -6.99
CA ALA A 60 9.94 0.37 -6.23
C ALA A 60 11.24 0.47 -7.04
N ALA A 61 11.20 0.19 -8.35
CA ALA A 61 12.35 0.36 -9.25
C ALA A 61 12.82 1.82 -9.35
N GLU A 62 11.91 2.80 -9.21
CA GLU A 62 12.23 4.23 -9.17
C GLU A 62 12.71 4.70 -7.77
N GLY A 63 12.87 3.78 -6.82
CA GLY A 63 13.45 4.04 -5.50
C GLY A 63 12.46 4.33 -4.38
N TYR A 64 11.15 4.17 -4.61
CA TYR A 64 10.11 4.29 -3.60
C TYR A 64 10.03 3.02 -2.74
N HIS A 65 9.65 3.16 -1.48
CA HIS A 65 8.96 2.08 -0.80
C HIS A 65 7.53 1.99 -1.35
N THR A 66 6.96 0.79 -1.40
CA THR A 66 5.60 0.64 -1.91
C THR A 66 4.77 -0.32 -1.09
N GLY A 67 3.46 -0.15 -1.10
CA GLY A 67 2.50 -1.06 -0.50
C GLY A 67 1.35 -1.35 -1.46
N VAL A 68 0.79 -2.54 -1.41
CA VAL A 68 -0.44 -2.91 -2.11
C VAL A 68 -1.51 -3.23 -1.08
N LEU A 69 -2.61 -2.49 -1.12
CA LEU A 69 -3.78 -2.76 -0.30
C LEU A 69 -4.74 -3.70 -1.04
N ARG A 70 -5.07 -4.82 -0.41
CA ARG A 70 -6.23 -5.66 -0.75
C ARG A 70 -7.30 -5.39 0.31
N TYR A 71 -8.38 -4.74 -0.08
CA TYR A 71 -9.41 -4.21 0.82
C TYR A 71 -10.72 -5.02 0.73
N HIS A 72 -11.71 -4.68 1.56
CA HIS A 72 -13.03 -5.32 1.58
C HIS A 72 -13.71 -5.29 0.20
N VAL A 73 -13.89 -6.47 -0.40
CA VAL A 73 -14.48 -6.69 -1.74
C VAL A 73 -15.32 -7.97 -1.77
N GLY A 74 -16.02 -8.20 -2.88
CA GLY A 74 -16.75 -9.45 -3.11
C GLY A 74 -17.89 -9.66 -2.12
N GLU A 75 -17.93 -10.82 -1.47
CA GLU A 75 -18.94 -11.14 -0.45
C GLU A 75 -18.82 -10.26 0.80
N HIS A 76 -17.62 -9.75 1.09
CA HIS A 76 -17.35 -8.85 2.21
C HIS A 76 -17.36 -7.37 1.80
N ARG A 77 -17.86 -7.04 0.60
CA ARG A 77 -17.88 -5.66 0.11
C ARG A 77 -18.70 -4.75 1.04
N ASP A 78 -18.01 -3.80 1.64
CA ASP A 78 -18.57 -2.69 2.39
C ASP A 78 -17.65 -1.47 2.22
N PHE A 79 -18.22 -0.33 1.82
CA PHE A 79 -17.42 0.86 1.52
C PHE A 79 -16.76 1.45 2.78
N HIS A 80 -17.46 1.47 3.92
CA HIS A 80 -16.91 2.00 5.16
C HIS A 80 -15.78 1.11 5.68
N LYS A 81 -15.93 -0.21 5.55
CA LYS A 81 -14.84 -1.14 5.89
C LYS A 81 -13.65 -1.02 4.95
N ALA A 82 -13.88 -0.84 3.64
CA ALA A 82 -12.81 -0.60 2.68
C ALA A 82 -12.04 0.70 2.98
N LEU A 83 -12.75 1.77 3.38
CA LEU A 83 -12.12 3.01 3.83
C LEU A 83 -11.30 2.80 5.10
N ALA A 84 -11.84 2.05 6.08
CA ALA A 84 -11.13 1.70 7.29
C ALA A 84 -9.87 0.84 7.02
N ASP A 85 -9.90 -0.06 6.02
CA ASP A 85 -8.70 -0.79 5.60
C ASP A 85 -7.62 0.16 5.06
N ALA A 86 -8.05 1.18 4.30
CA ALA A 86 -7.14 2.16 3.72
C ALA A 86 -6.53 3.07 4.79
N GLU A 87 -7.33 3.55 5.74
CA GLU A 87 -6.86 4.30 6.92
C GLU A 87 -5.89 3.47 7.76
N LYS A 88 -6.25 2.22 8.08
CA LYS A 88 -5.38 1.30 8.83
C LYS A 88 -4.09 0.97 8.09
N SER A 89 -4.12 0.95 6.75
CA SER A 89 -2.89 0.81 5.95
C SER A 89 -1.96 2.00 6.13
N MET A 90 -2.50 3.22 6.19
CA MET A 90 -1.70 4.43 6.44
C MET A 90 -1.08 4.40 7.84
N ASP A 91 -1.83 3.95 8.85
CA ASP A 91 -1.29 3.76 10.22
C ASP A 91 -0.16 2.72 10.25
N LEU A 92 -0.33 1.58 9.58
CA LEU A 92 0.71 0.54 9.48
C LEU A 92 1.96 1.08 8.77
N ILE A 93 1.80 1.86 7.70
CA ILE A 93 2.92 2.51 7.01
C ILE A 93 3.65 3.49 7.95
N ALA A 94 2.90 4.27 8.73
CA ALA A 94 3.48 5.18 9.71
C ALA A 94 4.27 4.45 10.80
N LEU A 95 3.76 3.30 11.29
CA LEU A 95 4.45 2.45 12.27
C LEU A 95 5.74 1.83 11.70
N LEU A 96 5.74 1.46 10.42
CA LEU A 96 6.93 0.92 9.75
C LEU A 96 8.01 1.99 9.49
N ALA A 97 7.64 3.27 9.50
CA ALA A 97 8.49 4.34 8.99
C ALA A 97 9.83 4.49 9.72
N GLU A 98 9.86 4.26 11.03
CA GLU A 98 11.09 4.35 11.82
C GLU A 98 12.10 3.26 11.42
N LYS A 99 11.62 2.00 11.34
CA LYS A 99 12.47 0.86 11.00
C LYS A 99 12.87 0.83 9.52
N ALA A 100 11.96 1.23 8.64
CA ALA A 100 12.15 1.15 7.20
C ALA A 100 12.68 2.46 6.57
N LYS A 101 12.94 3.50 7.37
CA LYS A 101 13.35 4.83 6.90
C LYS A 101 12.41 5.41 5.83
N ILE A 102 11.12 5.33 6.08
CA ILE A 102 10.10 5.95 5.22
C ILE A 102 10.06 7.46 5.51
N ASP A 103 10.09 8.29 4.46
CA ASP A 103 9.85 9.72 4.55
C ASP A 103 8.34 9.97 4.73
N GLN A 104 7.91 10.12 5.98
CA GLN A 104 6.50 10.37 6.33
C GLN A 104 5.93 11.67 5.73
N THR A 105 6.79 12.58 5.26
CA THR A 105 6.35 13.80 4.56
C THR A 105 6.09 13.59 3.07
N LYS A 106 6.41 12.39 2.55
CA LYS A 106 6.32 12.02 1.14
C LYS A 106 5.67 10.65 0.95
N ILE A 107 4.42 10.56 1.42
CA ILE A 107 3.56 9.41 1.17
C ILE A 107 2.53 9.82 0.12
N ALA A 108 2.42 9.03 -0.94
CA ALA A 108 1.41 9.20 -1.97
C ALA A 108 0.54 7.94 -2.08
N VAL A 109 -0.68 8.12 -2.56
CA VAL A 109 -1.63 7.03 -2.83
C VAL A 109 -1.96 7.04 -4.32
N ILE A 110 -1.91 5.89 -4.95
CA ILE A 110 -2.35 5.69 -6.33
C ILE A 110 -3.47 4.66 -6.35
N GLY A 111 -4.64 5.06 -6.85
CA GLY A 111 -5.81 4.21 -6.95
C GLY A 111 -6.31 4.09 -8.39
N PHE A 112 -6.78 2.90 -8.77
CA PHE A 112 -7.31 2.63 -10.10
C PHE A 112 -8.80 2.28 -10.04
N SER A 113 -9.65 2.91 -10.86
CA SER A 113 -11.10 2.62 -10.92
C SER A 113 -11.75 2.67 -9.51
N ALA A 114 -12.31 1.56 -9.01
CA ALA A 114 -12.83 1.46 -7.64
C ALA A 114 -11.78 1.78 -6.56
N GLY A 115 -10.52 1.40 -6.77
CA GLY A 115 -9.41 1.80 -5.91
C GLY A 115 -9.08 3.29 -6.02
N GLY A 116 -9.34 3.91 -7.17
CA GLY A 116 -9.25 5.36 -7.36
C GLY A 116 -10.33 6.11 -6.59
N HIS A 117 -11.56 5.59 -6.60
CA HIS A 117 -12.64 6.08 -5.76
C HIS A 117 -12.29 5.96 -4.27
N LEU A 118 -11.74 4.82 -3.84
CA LEU A 118 -11.28 4.62 -2.46
C LEU A 118 -10.12 5.56 -2.07
N ALA A 119 -9.13 5.72 -2.95
CA ALA A 119 -8.01 6.65 -2.73
C ALA A 119 -8.49 8.10 -2.60
N ALA A 120 -9.48 8.51 -3.40
CA ALA A 120 -10.07 9.85 -3.30
C ALA A 120 -10.91 10.05 -2.02
N ALA A 121 -11.41 8.98 -1.40
CA ALA A 121 -12.12 9.06 -0.13
C ALA A 121 -11.18 9.12 1.09
N LEU A 122 -9.92 8.68 0.94
CA LEU A 122 -8.87 8.71 1.95
C LEU A 122 -8.20 10.10 2.09
N SER A 123 -8.49 11.04 1.18
CA SER A 123 -7.79 12.33 1.06
C SER A 123 -8.15 13.36 2.13
#